data_AF-A0A9E5JN70-F1
#
_entry.id   AF-A0A9E5JN70-F1
#
_cell.length_a   1.000
_cell.length_b   1.000
_cell.length_c   1.000
_cell.angle_alpha   90.00
_cell.angle_beta   90.00
_cell.angle_gamma   90.00
#
_symmetry.space_group_name_H-M   'P 1'
#
loop_
_entity.id
_entity.type
_entity.pdbx_description
1 polymer ?
#
loop_
_entity_poly.entity_id
_entity_poly.type
_entity_poly.pdbx_seq_one_letter_code
_entity_poly.pdbx_strand_id
1 'polypeptide(L)'
;MVRDRITLIDGRSGSGKTTFATELARSTGAQLLSLDDVYPGWGGLEAAEAHVLHHVLRAIAEGRPPRWRSWNWPDARPGTWHDLDPQRPLVIEGCGAISPTARALADHALWIELTDDVERRRRAIARDGEVFARNWQRWARQEEWHAYRHDPRGTADEVVPG
;
A
#
# COMPACT_ATOMS: atom_id res chain seq x y z
N MET A 1 21.58 -0.24 16.09
CA MET A 1 20.43 -0.86 15.39
C MET A 1 20.06 0.11 14.28
N VAL A 2 20.34 -0.24 13.03
CA VAL A 2 19.82 0.54 11.90
C VAL A 2 18.31 0.34 11.96
N ARG A 3 17.55 1.41 12.17
CA ARG A 3 16.10 1.35 12.04
C ARG A 3 15.81 1.27 10.54
N ASP A 4 15.04 0.28 10.12
CA ASP A 4 14.49 0.22 8.77
C ASP A 4 13.84 1.57 8.46
N ARG A 5 14.33 2.25 7.41
CA ARG A 5 13.82 3.57 7.02
C ARG A 5 12.57 3.43 6.17
N ILE A 6 12.42 2.33 5.44
CA ILE A 6 11.28 2.08 4.56
C ILE A 6 10.76 0.66 4.79
N THR A 7 9.53 0.55 5.26
CA THR A 7 8.80 -0.72 5.39
C THR A 7 7.61 -0.73 4.44
N LEU A 8 7.51 -1.77 3.60
CA LEU A 8 6.36 -2.03 2.74
C LEU A 8 5.41 -3.01 3.42
N ILE A 9 4.11 -2.75 3.37
CA ILE A 9 3.09 -3.62 3.95
C ILE A 9 1.99 -3.85 2.91
N ASP A 10 1.98 -5.04 2.31
CA ASP A 10 0.98 -5.43 1.33
C ASP A 10 0.08 -6.53 1.92
N GLY A 11 -1.06 -6.76 1.30
CA GLY A 11 -2.07 -7.70 1.71
C GLY A 11 -3.36 -7.40 0.97
N ARG A 12 -4.12 -8.43 0.64
CA ARG A 12 -5.39 -8.24 -0.08
C ARG A 12 -6.38 -7.44 0.77
N SER A 13 -7.39 -6.86 0.12
CA SER A 13 -8.44 -6.11 0.82
C SER A 13 -9.09 -6.95 1.92
N GLY A 14 -9.30 -6.35 3.08
CA GLY A 14 -9.85 -7.04 4.26
C GLY A 14 -8.85 -7.89 5.05
N SER A 15 -7.55 -7.92 4.70
CA SER A 15 -6.54 -8.70 5.44
C SER A 15 -6.09 -8.09 6.76
N GLY A 16 -6.47 -6.85 7.09
CA GLY A 16 -6.01 -6.18 8.32
C GLY A 16 -4.72 -5.37 8.19
N LYS A 17 -4.14 -5.25 6.97
CA LYS A 17 -2.91 -4.47 6.74
C LYS A 17 -2.94 -3.04 7.23
N THR A 18 -4.04 -2.31 7.06
CA THR A 18 -4.14 -0.92 7.49
C THR A 18 -4.05 -0.79 9.01
N THR A 19 -4.68 -1.71 9.75
CA THR A 19 -4.58 -1.76 11.22
C THR A 19 -3.15 -2.03 11.65
N PHE A 20 -2.53 -3.08 11.09
CA PHE A 20 -1.14 -3.44 11.40
C PHE A 20 -0.17 -2.29 11.09
N ALA A 21 -0.29 -1.67 9.90
CA ALA A 21 0.57 -0.56 9.48
C ALA A 21 0.41 0.68 10.36
N THR A 22 -0.82 0.99 10.79
CA THR A 22 -1.11 2.10 11.71
C THR A 22 -0.46 1.87 13.07
N GLU A 23 -0.54 0.66 13.62
CA GLU A 23 0.08 0.32 14.89
C GLU A 23 1.62 0.33 14.81
N LEU A 24 2.19 -0.19 13.72
CA LEU A 24 3.63 -0.15 13.47
C LEU A 24 4.12 1.29 13.34
N ALA A 25 3.47 2.12 12.53
CA ALA A 25 3.85 3.52 12.37
C ALA A 25 3.77 4.29 13.69
N ARG A 26 2.71 4.07 14.47
CA ARG A 26 2.53 4.70 15.79
C ARG A 26 3.62 4.28 16.79
N SER A 27 3.95 2.99 16.86
CA SER A 27 4.94 2.47 17.82
C SER A 27 6.38 2.84 17.47
N THR A 28 6.68 3.01 16.18
CA THR A 28 8.04 3.34 15.69
C THR A 28 8.26 4.84 15.47
N GLY A 29 7.19 5.64 15.39
CA GLY A 29 7.22 7.05 15.03
C GLY A 29 7.37 7.32 13.52
N ALA A 30 7.16 6.29 12.69
CA ALA A 30 7.23 6.39 11.24
C ALA A 30 6.09 7.23 10.65
N GLN A 31 6.35 7.83 9.49
CA GLN A 31 5.32 8.35 8.61
C GLN A 31 4.55 7.17 8.02
N LEU A 32 3.25 7.33 7.78
CA LEU A 32 2.41 6.32 7.14
C LEU A 32 1.89 6.88 5.81
N LEU A 33 2.15 6.17 4.72
CA LEU A 33 1.58 6.41 3.40
C LEU A 33 0.63 5.25 3.07
N SER A 34 -0.67 5.54 3.03
CA SER A 34 -1.68 4.59 2.56
C SER A 34 -1.90 4.74 1.06
N LEU A 35 -1.87 3.64 0.31
CA LEU A 35 -2.22 3.65 -1.11
C LEU A 35 -3.71 3.93 -1.35
N ASP A 36 -4.59 3.74 -0.35
CA ASP A 36 -6.02 4.11 -0.44
C ASP A 36 -6.19 5.61 -0.77
N ASP A 37 -5.24 6.44 -0.31
CA ASP A 37 -5.20 7.87 -0.62
C ASP A 37 -4.61 8.20 -1.99
N VAL A 38 -3.92 7.25 -2.64
CA VAL A 38 -3.15 7.45 -3.89
C VAL A 38 -3.90 6.92 -5.12
N TYR A 39 -4.66 5.84 -4.98
CA TYR A 39 -5.29 5.16 -6.12
C TYR A 39 -6.13 6.11 -6.99
N PRO A 40 -5.79 6.30 -8.29
CA PRO A 40 -6.63 7.06 -9.20
C PRO A 40 -7.89 6.30 -9.59
N GLY A 41 -8.84 6.26 -8.66
CA GLY A 41 -10.11 5.57 -8.78
C GLY A 41 -10.00 4.04 -8.72
N TRP A 42 -11.12 3.37 -8.96
CA TRP A 42 -11.27 1.92 -8.86
C TRP A 42 -10.46 1.10 -9.87
N GLY A 43 -9.74 1.73 -10.79
CA GLY A 43 -8.81 1.07 -11.73
C GLY A 43 -7.36 1.48 -11.53
N GLY A 44 -7.06 2.10 -10.40
CA GLY A 44 -5.83 2.84 -10.18
C GLY A 44 -4.69 2.07 -9.54
N LEU A 45 -4.80 0.76 -9.32
CA LEU A 45 -3.81 0.00 -8.54
C LEU A 45 -2.40 0.14 -9.14
N GLU A 46 -2.19 -0.29 -10.39
CA GLU A 46 -0.89 -0.20 -11.09
C GLU A 46 -0.40 1.27 -11.22
N ALA A 47 -1.33 2.21 -11.36
CA ALA A 47 -0.98 3.63 -11.44
C ALA A 47 -0.46 4.18 -10.09
N ALA A 48 -1.03 3.73 -8.96
CA ALA A 48 -0.55 4.09 -7.63
C ALA A 48 0.81 3.45 -7.33
N GLU A 49 1.02 2.19 -7.73
CA GLU A 49 2.32 1.51 -7.64
C GLU A 49 3.41 2.31 -8.36
N ALA A 50 3.16 2.67 -9.62
CA ALA A 50 4.09 3.45 -10.42
C ALA A 50 4.34 4.84 -9.80
N HIS A 51 3.29 5.48 -9.29
CA HIS A 51 3.37 6.79 -8.63
C HIS A 51 4.27 6.74 -7.40
N VAL A 52 4.06 5.78 -6.49
CA VAL A 52 4.85 5.61 -5.27
C VAL A 52 6.28 5.20 -5.60
N LEU A 53 6.47 4.26 -6.54
CA LEU A 53 7.79 3.85 -6.98
C LEU A 53 8.61 5.04 -7.48
N HIS A 54 8.03 5.89 -8.32
CA HIS A 54 8.75 7.00 -8.95
C HIS A 54 8.93 8.21 -8.02
N HIS A 55 7.87 8.64 -7.34
CA HIS A 55 7.86 9.89 -6.58
C HIS A 55 8.26 9.75 -5.11
N VAL A 56 8.24 8.53 -4.57
CA VAL A 56 8.61 8.25 -3.18
C VAL A 56 9.87 7.39 -3.13
N LEU A 57 9.82 6.13 -3.56
CA LEU A 57 10.92 5.18 -3.37
C LEU A 57 12.19 5.59 -4.15
N ARG A 58 12.08 5.82 -5.46
CA ARG A 58 13.21 6.29 -6.28
C ARG A 58 13.68 7.68 -5.88
N ALA A 59 12.76 8.56 -5.49
CA ALA A 59 13.12 9.89 -5.00
C ALA A 59 14.04 9.79 -3.77
N ILE A 60 13.68 8.96 -2.79
CA ILE A 60 14.51 8.72 -1.59
C ILE A 60 15.86 8.12 -1.99
N ALA A 61 15.87 7.07 -2.83
CA ALA A 61 17.09 6.40 -3.26
C ALA A 61 18.06 7.34 -4.01
N GLU A 62 17.52 8.32 -4.74
CA GLU A 62 18.29 9.33 -5.47
C GLU A 62 18.61 10.58 -4.63
N GLY A 63 18.25 10.62 -3.35
CA GLY A 63 18.47 11.77 -2.46
C GLY A 63 17.60 12.99 -2.79
N ARG A 64 16.51 12.81 -3.53
CA ARG A 64 15.53 13.86 -3.85
C ARG A 64 14.39 13.89 -2.81
N PRO A 65 13.76 15.06 -2.57
CA PRO A 65 12.61 15.14 -1.67
C PRO A 65 11.45 14.22 -2.12
N PRO A 66 11.02 13.25 -1.30
CA PRO A 66 9.87 12.41 -1.61
C PRO A 66 8.56 13.15 -1.41
N ARG A 67 7.62 12.88 -2.31
CA ARG A 67 6.26 13.40 -2.23
C ARG A 67 5.28 12.47 -2.91
N TRP A 68 4.03 12.53 -2.53
CA TRP A 68 2.96 11.76 -3.17
C TRP A 68 1.76 12.65 -3.46
N ARG A 69 0.85 12.20 -4.32
CA ARG A 69 -0.31 12.97 -4.73
C ARG A 69 -1.55 12.19 -4.35
N SER A 70 -2.45 12.82 -3.61
CA SER A 70 -3.70 12.19 -3.24
C SER A 70 -4.65 12.07 -4.43
N TRP A 71 -5.64 11.20 -4.30
CA TRP A 71 -6.78 11.12 -5.20
C TRP A 71 -8.04 11.67 -4.53
N ASN A 72 -8.74 12.57 -5.22
CA ASN A 72 -10.04 13.03 -4.77
C ASN A 72 -11.10 12.04 -5.30
N TRP A 73 -11.52 11.13 -4.42
CA TRP A 73 -12.53 10.12 -4.72
C TRP A 73 -13.91 10.70 -5.10
N PRO A 74 -14.46 11.72 -4.38
CA PRO A 74 -15.73 12.36 -4.77
C PRO A 74 -15.74 12.94 -6.19
N ASP A 75 -14.68 13.65 -6.58
CA ASP A 75 -14.60 14.36 -7.86
C ASP A 75 -13.93 13.53 -8.98
N ALA A 76 -13.45 12.32 -8.66
CA ALA A 76 -12.69 11.45 -9.56
C ALA A 76 -11.55 12.18 -10.30
N ARG A 77 -10.73 12.94 -9.55
CA ARG A 77 -9.61 13.71 -10.11
C ARG A 77 -8.38 13.69 -9.20
N PRO A 78 -7.18 13.98 -9.73
CA PRO A 78 -5.99 14.13 -8.91
C PRO A 78 -6.15 15.23 -7.85
N GLY A 79 -5.78 14.90 -6.62
CA GLY A 79 -5.80 15.76 -5.45
C GLY A 79 -4.50 16.56 -5.27
N THR A 80 -4.18 16.84 -4.01
CA THR A 80 -3.04 17.66 -3.58
C THR A 80 -1.75 16.86 -3.51
N TRP A 81 -0.62 17.54 -3.66
CA TRP A 81 0.69 16.96 -3.34
C TRP A 81 0.94 17.05 -1.83
N HIS A 82 1.56 16.00 -1.30
CA HIS A 82 1.95 15.87 0.10
C HIS A 82 3.44 15.52 0.15
N ASP A 83 4.21 16.32 0.88
CA ASP A 83 5.63 16.08 1.09
C ASP A 83 5.84 15.06 2.22
N LEU A 84 6.88 14.25 2.08
CA LEU A 84 7.36 13.33 3.12
C LEU A 84 8.72 13.82 3.61
N ASP A 85 8.96 13.72 4.91
CA ASP A 85 10.29 14.00 5.47
C ASP A 85 11.23 12.83 5.12
N PRO A 86 12.25 13.02 4.27
CA PRO A 86 13.15 11.94 3.90
C PRO A 86 13.96 11.42 5.09
N GLN A 87 14.09 12.17 6.20
CA GLN A 87 14.88 11.79 7.37
C GLN A 87 14.13 10.94 8.39
N ARG A 88 12.82 10.77 8.23
CA ARG A 88 11.99 9.96 9.13
C ARG A 88 11.71 8.58 8.53
N PRO A 89 11.57 7.54 9.36
CA PRO A 89 11.13 6.24 8.86
C PRO A 89 9.74 6.34 8.22
N LEU A 90 9.48 5.47 7.25
CA LEU A 90 8.28 5.47 6.41
C LEU A 90 7.72 4.05 6.32
N VAL A 91 6.43 3.92 6.61
CA VAL A 91 5.63 2.75 6.31
C VAL A 91 4.76 3.08 5.10
N ILE A 92 4.80 2.23 4.07
CA ILE A 92 3.93 2.31 2.90
C ILE A 92 3.03 1.09 2.93
N GLU A 93 1.72 1.30 3.01
CA GLU A 93 0.74 0.22 3.08
C GLU A 93 -0.29 0.30 1.97
N GLY A 94 -0.71 -0.86 1.45
CA GLY A 94 -1.77 -0.95 0.47
C GLY A 94 -1.59 -2.13 -0.47
N CYS A 95 -2.66 -2.47 -1.21
CA CYS A 95 -2.52 -3.49 -2.25
C CYS A 95 -1.68 -2.94 -3.41
N GLY A 96 -0.57 -3.58 -3.73
CA GLY A 96 0.40 -3.02 -4.68
C GLY A 96 1.65 -2.44 -4.02
N ALA A 97 1.69 -2.36 -2.68
CA ALA A 97 2.86 -1.82 -1.99
C ALA A 97 4.13 -2.66 -2.24
N ILE A 98 4.01 -3.97 -2.44
CA ILE A 98 5.15 -4.87 -2.68
C ILE A 98 5.18 -5.28 -4.16
N SER A 99 6.25 -4.89 -4.85
CA SER A 99 6.69 -5.46 -6.12
C SER A 99 8.19 -5.71 -6.06
N PRO A 100 8.78 -6.55 -6.94
CA PRO A 100 10.24 -6.77 -6.94
C PRO A 100 11.05 -5.46 -7.01
N THR A 101 10.57 -4.49 -7.79
CA THR A 101 11.24 -3.18 -7.92
C THR A 101 11.08 -2.33 -6.66
N ALA A 102 9.91 -2.33 -6.04
CA ALA A 102 9.68 -1.61 -4.79
C ALA A 102 10.48 -2.23 -3.64
N ARG A 103 10.49 -3.57 -3.53
CA ARG A 103 11.25 -4.32 -2.53
C ARG A 103 12.74 -4.01 -2.59
N ALA A 104 13.32 -3.91 -3.80
CA ALA A 104 14.73 -3.58 -3.96
C ALA A 104 15.12 -2.17 -3.45
N LEU A 105 14.13 -1.30 -3.21
CA LEU A 105 14.32 0.06 -2.69
C LEU A 105 13.84 0.24 -1.24
N ALA A 106 13.37 -0.83 -0.60
CA ALA A 106 12.89 -0.84 0.77
C ALA A 106 13.81 -1.67 1.67
N ASP A 107 13.81 -1.37 2.95
CA ASP A 107 14.59 -2.12 3.93
C ASP A 107 13.87 -3.42 4.31
N HIS A 108 12.53 -3.35 4.46
CA HIS A 108 11.71 -4.47 4.88
C HIS A 108 10.36 -4.52 4.15
N ALA A 109 9.82 -5.72 3.92
CA ALA A 109 8.53 -5.95 3.29
C ALA A 109 7.73 -7.03 4.01
N LEU A 110 6.49 -6.72 4.37
CA LEU A 110 5.58 -7.58 5.11
C LEU A 110 4.33 -7.88 4.28
N TRP A 111 3.98 -9.16 4.18
CA TRP A 111 2.70 -9.58 3.62
C TRP A 111 1.73 -9.94 4.73
N ILE A 112 0.60 -9.23 4.80
CA ILE A 112 -0.48 -9.50 5.76
C ILE A 112 -1.46 -10.49 5.15
N GLU A 113 -1.43 -11.70 5.68
CA GLU A 113 -2.14 -12.86 5.17
C GLU A 113 -3.46 -13.09 5.92
N LEU A 114 -4.55 -13.18 5.15
CA LEU A 114 -5.81 -13.74 5.61
C LEU A 114 -6.38 -14.59 4.47
N THR A 115 -6.25 -15.91 4.60
CA THR A 115 -6.58 -16.86 3.53
C THR A 115 -8.08 -17.03 3.30
N ASP A 116 -8.91 -16.63 4.26
CA ASP A 116 -10.38 -16.72 4.15
C ASP A 116 -10.93 -15.57 3.30
N ASP A 117 -11.21 -15.85 2.03
CA ASP A 117 -11.77 -14.90 1.08
C ASP A 117 -13.18 -14.39 1.46
N VAL A 118 -13.99 -15.23 2.12
CA VAL A 118 -15.33 -14.82 2.57
C VAL A 118 -15.20 -13.81 3.70
N GLU A 119 -14.32 -14.08 4.67
CA GLU A 119 -14.06 -13.18 5.77
C GLU A 119 -13.39 -11.88 5.31
N ARG A 120 -12.40 -11.93 4.41
CA ARG A 120 -11.79 -10.73 3.81
C ARG A 120 -12.85 -9.84 3.15
N ARG A 121 -13.72 -10.42 2.33
CA ARG A 121 -14.80 -9.68 1.67
C ARG A 121 -15.76 -9.07 2.69
N ARG A 122 -16.15 -9.82 3.72
CA ARG A 122 -17.01 -9.34 4.80
C ARG A 122 -16.39 -8.13 5.50
N ARG A 123 -15.12 -8.23 5.91
CA ARG A 123 -14.36 -7.15 6.57
C ARG A 123 -14.25 -5.90 5.68
N ALA A 124 -13.87 -6.07 4.42
CA ALA A 124 -13.70 -4.95 3.49
C ALA A 124 -15.02 -4.20 3.23
N ILE A 125 -16.12 -4.92 3.01
CA ILE A 125 -17.44 -4.29 2.82
C ILE A 125 -17.93 -3.62 4.11
N ALA A 126 -17.70 -4.24 5.28
CA ALA A 126 -18.06 -3.63 6.55
C ALA A 126 -17.30 -2.31 6.81
N ARG A 127 -16.05 -2.20 6.34
CA ARG A 127 -15.23 -0.98 6.43
C ARG A 127 -15.66 0.09 5.43
N ASP A 128 -15.74 -0.25 4.15
CA ASP A 128 -15.82 0.72 3.04
C ASP A 128 -17.23 0.87 2.44
N GLY A 129 -18.17 0.06 2.94
CA GLY A 129 -19.58 0.15 2.63
C GLY A 129 -19.94 -0.20 1.18
N GLU A 130 -21.10 0.30 0.76
CA GLU A 130 -21.76 -0.12 -0.47
C GLU A 130 -21.00 0.29 -1.73
N VAL A 131 -20.27 1.41 -1.70
CA VAL A 131 -19.48 1.86 -2.86
C VAL A 131 -18.39 0.84 -3.18
N PHE A 132 -17.70 0.33 -2.16
CA PHE A 132 -16.70 -0.71 -2.31
C PHE A 132 -17.33 -2.05 -2.70
N ALA A 133 -18.46 -2.42 -2.10
CA ALA A 133 -19.20 -3.64 -2.45
C ALA A 133 -19.54 -3.71 -3.95
N ARG A 134 -20.00 -2.60 -4.55
CA ARG A 134 -20.28 -2.49 -5.99
C ARG A 134 -19.05 -2.66 -6.86
N ASN A 135 -17.87 -2.29 -6.36
CA ASN A 135 -16.61 -2.36 -7.09
C ASN A 135 -15.77 -3.60 -6.75
N TRP A 136 -16.23 -4.48 -5.85
CA TRP A 136 -15.48 -5.63 -5.35
C TRP A 136 -14.81 -6.44 -6.46
N GLN A 137 -15.57 -6.87 -7.47
CA GLN A 137 -15.03 -7.68 -8.55
C GLN A 137 -14.00 -6.93 -9.41
N ARG A 138 -14.20 -5.62 -9.61
CA ARG A 138 -13.25 -4.77 -10.34
C ARG A 138 -11.94 -4.63 -9.57
N TRP A 139 -12.02 -4.48 -8.26
CA TRP A 139 -10.86 -4.37 -7.39
C TRP A 139 -10.12 -5.72 -7.29
N ALA A 140 -10.84 -6.81 -7.00
CA ALA A 140 -10.28 -8.15 -6.89
C ALA A 140 -9.46 -8.58 -8.12
N ARG A 141 -9.93 -8.25 -9.33
CA ARG A 141 -9.17 -8.50 -10.58
C ARG A 141 -7.82 -7.77 -10.64
N GLN A 142 -7.72 -6.58 -10.05
CA GLN A 142 -6.44 -5.88 -9.97
C GLN A 142 -5.53 -6.50 -8.93
N GLU A 143 -6.07 -6.93 -7.78
CA GLU A 143 -5.27 -7.68 -6.79
C GLU A 143 -4.70 -8.98 -7.38
N GLU A 144 -5.51 -9.71 -8.15
CA GLU A 144 -5.09 -10.93 -8.86
C GLU A 144 -4.03 -10.63 -9.91
N TRP A 145 -4.17 -9.54 -10.65
CA TRP A 145 -3.19 -9.13 -11.65
C TRP A 145 -1.85 -8.72 -11.03
N HIS A 146 -1.91 -7.96 -9.94
CA HIS A 146 -0.74 -7.63 -9.12
C HIS A 146 -0.05 -8.90 -8.61
N ALA A 147 -0.83 -9.81 -8.02
CA ALA A 147 -0.29 -11.07 -7.50
C ALA A 147 0.38 -11.90 -8.60
N TYR A 148 -0.24 -12.00 -9.77
CA TYR A 148 0.31 -12.71 -10.93
C TYR A 148 1.63 -12.10 -11.43
N ARG A 149 1.73 -10.76 -11.47
CA ARG A 149 2.91 -10.05 -11.99
C ARG A 149 4.07 -9.97 -11.02
N HIS A 150 3.76 -9.84 -9.75
CA HIS A 150 4.73 -9.39 -8.76
C HIS A 150 4.96 -10.37 -7.63
N ASP A 151 4.13 -11.40 -7.47
CA ASP A 151 4.18 -12.34 -6.34
C ASP A 151 4.51 -11.61 -5.03
N PRO A 152 3.66 -10.67 -4.58
CA PRO A 152 3.97 -9.82 -3.43
C PRO A 152 4.18 -10.64 -2.15
N ARG A 153 3.47 -11.78 -2.04
CA ARG A 153 3.65 -12.72 -0.94
C ARG A 153 5.02 -13.40 -0.98
N GLY A 154 5.46 -13.88 -2.15
CA GLY A 154 6.80 -14.50 -2.29
C GLY A 154 7.94 -13.48 -2.29
N THR A 155 7.65 -12.22 -2.58
CA THR A 155 8.60 -11.09 -2.55
C THR A 155 8.78 -10.50 -1.14
N ALA A 156 7.81 -10.72 -0.24
CA ALA A 156 7.89 -10.26 1.14
C ALA A 156 8.97 -11.00 1.94
N ASP A 157 9.57 -10.32 2.91
CA ASP A 157 10.53 -10.91 3.83
C ASP A 157 9.83 -11.76 4.90
N GLU A 158 8.62 -11.32 5.31
CA GLU A 158 7.82 -12.01 6.30
C GLU A 158 6.33 -12.05 5.91
N VAL A 159 5.67 -13.11 6.38
CA VAL A 159 4.22 -13.30 6.28
C VAL A 159 3.63 -13.19 7.68
N VAL A 160 2.74 -12.22 7.88
CA VAL A 160 2.12 -11.93 9.17
C VAL A 160 0.63 -12.26 9.10
N PRO A 161 0.06 -12.96 10.09
CA PRO A 161 -1.38 -13.21 10.16
C PRO A 161 -2.20 -11.92 10.34
N GLY A 162 -3.33 -11.84 9.64
CA GLY A 162 -4.30 -10.74 9.70
C GLY A 162 -5.62 -11.03 10.42
#